data_AF-A0A0B8QND3-F1
#
_entry.id   AF-A0A0B8QND3-F1
#
_cell.length_a   1.000
_cell.length_b   1.000
_cell.length_c   1.000
_cell.angle_alpha   90.00
_cell.angle_beta   90.00
_cell.angle_gamma   90.00
#
_symmetry.space_group_name_H-M   'P 1'
#
loop_
_entity.id
_entity.type
_entity.pdbx_description
1 polymer ?
#
loop_
_entity_poly.entity_id
_entity_poly.type
_entity_poly.pdbx_seq_one_letter_code
_entity_poly.pdbx_strand_id
1 'polypeptide(L)'
;MVVEKQGANGIEGRLTAEQLNKATAAVFAAEVAIKEVERFQGIPRVETPVAEPIRHAERILNDAIEASKSGSSEERAVATDDKPKKLPLKTELKQALLSGISYAVPLIVAGGTVLAVAVLLAQIFDLQELYATDGSWLWMYRKLGGGLLGTLMVPVLAAYTAYSLADKPALGPGFAAGIAANLIGSGFLGGVVGGLIAGYVMRWVKENVRLSLHSMAF
;
A
#
# COMPACT_ATOMS: atom_id res chain seq x y z
N MET A 1 19.84 12.90 12.54
CA MET A 1 18.85 12.42 11.55
C MET A 1 18.43 11.02 11.96
N VAL A 2 17.14 10.73 12.00
CA VAL A 2 16.59 9.40 12.30
C VAL A 2 15.90 8.87 11.04
N VAL A 3 15.87 7.55 10.87
CA VAL A 3 15.38 6.92 9.63
C VAL A 3 14.41 5.80 9.98
N GLU A 4 13.25 5.80 9.32
CA GLU A 4 12.28 4.72 9.31
C GLU A 4 12.22 4.15 7.88
N LYS A 5 12.31 2.83 7.76
CA LYS A 5 12.16 2.12 6.48
C LYS A 5 10.79 1.48 6.42
N GLN A 6 10.08 1.64 5.31
CA GLN A 6 8.79 1.01 5.08
C GLN A 6 8.87 0.12 3.84
N GLY A 7 8.80 -1.20 4.02
CA GLY A 7 8.94 -2.17 2.94
C GLY A 7 8.08 -3.40 3.12
N ALA A 8 8.45 -4.49 2.43
CA ALA A 8 7.75 -5.77 2.49
C ALA A 8 7.72 -6.37 3.91
N ASN A 9 8.77 -6.14 4.70
CA ASN A 9 8.86 -6.57 6.10
C ASN A 9 8.09 -5.68 7.08
N GLY A 10 7.34 -4.69 6.58
CA GLY A 10 6.66 -3.71 7.42
C GLY A 10 7.52 -2.48 7.70
N ILE A 11 7.31 -1.88 8.86
CA ILE A 11 8.00 -0.65 9.31
C ILE A 11 9.18 -1.04 10.19
N GLU A 12 10.39 -0.79 9.72
CA GLU A 12 11.64 -1.02 10.46
C GLU A 12 12.21 0.32 10.98
N GLY A 13 12.62 0.36 12.25
CA GLY A 13 13.13 1.59 12.85
C GLY A 13 12.05 2.65 13.03
N ARG A 14 10.84 2.23 13.40
CA ARG A 14 9.67 3.10 13.57
C ARG A 14 9.99 4.30 14.46
N LEU A 15 9.77 5.52 13.95
CA LEU A 15 10.03 6.75 14.70
C LEU A 15 9.06 6.92 15.87
N THR A 16 9.60 7.29 17.04
CA THR A 16 8.80 7.54 18.25
C THR A 16 8.08 8.87 18.17
N ALA A 17 6.99 9.02 18.94
CA ALA A 17 6.26 10.28 19.03
C ALA A 17 7.16 11.45 19.49
N GLU A 18 8.11 11.18 20.39
CA GLU A 18 9.07 12.18 20.85
C GLU A 18 10.01 12.63 19.71
N GLN A 19 10.49 11.70 18.89
CA GLN A 19 11.33 12.01 17.72
C GLN A 19 10.56 12.84 16.69
N LEU A 20 9.29 12.52 16.43
CA LEU A 20 8.42 13.26 15.52
C LEU A 20 8.12 14.67 16.05
N ASN A 21 7.83 14.81 17.35
CA ASN A 21 7.55 16.10 17.97
C ASN A 21 8.78 17.04 18.03
N LYS A 22 9.98 16.47 18.02
CA LYS A 22 11.25 17.22 17.95
C LYS A 22 11.72 17.44 16.51
N ALA A 23 11.07 16.85 15.52
CA ALA A 23 11.51 16.93 14.13
C ALA A 23 11.31 18.35 13.57
N THR A 24 12.36 18.86 12.94
CA THR A 24 12.32 20.14 12.22
C THR A 24 11.66 20.02 10.85
N ALA A 25 11.91 18.89 10.16
CA ALA A 25 11.33 18.54 8.88
C ALA A 25 11.35 17.02 8.67
N ALA A 26 10.51 16.53 7.75
CA ALA A 26 10.45 15.15 7.31
C ALA A 26 10.81 15.02 5.83
N VAL A 27 11.66 14.05 5.48
CA VAL A 27 11.97 13.70 4.09
C VAL A 27 11.35 12.35 3.75
N PHE A 28 10.43 12.36 2.80
CA PHE A 28 9.72 11.19 2.31
C PHE A 28 10.35 10.75 0.98
N ALA A 29 11.31 9.84 1.08
CA ALA A 29 11.94 9.19 -0.06
C ALA A 29 11.20 7.89 -0.39
N ALA A 30 10.16 7.95 -1.22
CA ALA A 30 9.28 6.80 -1.46
C ALA A 30 8.71 6.74 -2.88
N GLU A 31 8.60 5.53 -3.43
CA GLU A 31 7.90 5.24 -4.69
C GLU A 31 6.56 4.51 -4.50
N VAL A 32 6.22 4.16 -3.27
CA VAL A 32 4.96 3.54 -2.86
C VAL A 32 4.26 4.44 -1.85
N ALA A 33 2.97 4.21 -1.62
CA ALA A 33 2.23 4.91 -0.58
C ALA A 33 2.86 4.67 0.80
N ILE A 34 3.11 5.75 1.53
CA ILE A 34 3.68 5.72 2.87
C ILE A 34 2.57 5.28 3.83
N LYS A 35 2.88 4.34 4.70
CA LYS A 35 1.98 3.85 5.75
C LYS A 35 1.97 4.86 6.89
N GLU A 36 0.79 5.08 7.45
CA GLU A 36 0.58 5.90 8.64
C GLU A 36 1.11 7.34 8.50
N VAL A 37 0.89 7.95 7.32
CA VAL A 37 1.28 9.33 7.02
C VAL A 37 0.70 10.31 8.03
N GLU A 38 -0.40 9.96 8.70
CA GLU A 38 -1.05 10.82 9.69
C GLU A 38 -0.12 11.13 10.89
N ARG A 39 0.85 10.26 11.20
CA ARG A 39 1.86 10.49 12.26
C ARG A 39 2.77 11.68 11.99
N PHE A 40 2.89 12.10 10.74
CA PHE A 40 3.78 13.18 10.31
C PHE A 40 3.02 14.50 10.07
N GLN A 41 1.74 14.58 10.43
CA GLN A 41 0.96 15.81 10.30
C GLN A 41 1.60 16.97 11.06
N GLY A 42 1.63 18.15 10.43
CA GLY A 42 2.22 19.36 10.99
C GLY A 42 3.74 19.45 10.93
N ILE A 43 4.44 18.40 10.46
CA ILE A 43 5.88 18.45 10.22
C ILE A 43 6.13 18.92 8.78
N PRO A 44 6.91 20.00 8.54
CA PRO A 44 7.31 20.42 7.20
C PRO A 44 7.91 19.25 6.41
N ARG A 45 7.44 19.00 5.19
CA ARG A 45 7.78 17.77 4.46
C ARG A 45 8.30 18.01 3.05
N VAL A 46 9.29 17.22 2.65
CA VAL A 46 9.80 17.14 1.28
C VAL A 46 9.60 15.71 0.77
N GLU A 47 8.95 15.56 -0.37
CA GLU A 47 8.71 14.28 -1.03
C GLU A 47 9.63 14.12 -2.25
N THR A 48 10.23 12.94 -2.40
CA THR A 48 11.21 12.67 -3.46
C THR A 48 11.28 11.17 -3.80
N PRO A 49 11.68 10.76 -5.02
CA PRO A 49 11.93 9.34 -5.34
C PRO A 49 13.04 8.73 -4.49
N VAL A 50 13.01 7.42 -4.26
CA VAL A 50 14.01 6.69 -3.43
C VAL A 50 15.46 6.85 -3.91
N ALA A 51 15.68 7.08 -5.20
CA ALA A 51 17.01 7.24 -5.78
C ALA A 51 17.60 8.65 -5.61
N GLU A 52 16.74 9.67 -5.44
CA GLU A 52 17.18 11.07 -5.37
C GLU A 52 18.07 11.36 -4.16
N PRO A 53 17.75 10.95 -2.92
CA PRO A 53 18.62 11.16 -1.76
C PRO A 53 19.99 10.50 -1.88
N ILE A 54 20.12 9.44 -2.70
CA ILE A 54 21.42 8.78 -2.91
C ILE A 54 22.35 9.68 -3.75
N ARG A 55 21.79 10.44 -4.69
CA ARG A 55 22.55 11.28 -5.64
C ARG A 55 22.64 12.74 -5.23
N HIS A 56 21.62 13.23 -4.52
CA HIS A 56 21.38 14.65 -4.24
C HIS A 56 20.99 14.90 -2.77
N ALA A 57 21.64 14.19 -1.84
CA ALA A 57 21.35 14.27 -0.40
C ALA A 57 21.37 15.70 0.15
N GLU A 58 22.41 16.46 -0.16
CA GLU A 58 22.63 17.81 0.37
C GLU A 58 21.52 18.78 -0.06
N ARG A 59 21.15 18.75 -1.36
CA ARG A 59 20.04 19.54 -1.91
C ARG A 59 18.74 19.25 -1.16
N ILE A 60 18.39 17.97 -1.01
CA ILE A 60 17.13 17.55 -0.38
C ILE A 60 17.09 17.95 1.10
N LEU A 61 18.23 17.86 1.81
CA LEU A 61 18.30 18.28 3.20
C LEU A 61 18.14 19.81 3.33
N ASN A 62 18.76 20.58 2.43
CA ASN A 62 18.61 22.02 2.41
C ASN A 62 17.16 22.43 2.09
N ASP A 63 16.52 21.78 1.10
CA ASP A 63 15.11 21.98 0.76
C ASP A 63 14.20 21.73 1.99
N ALA A 64 14.49 20.68 2.76
CA ALA A 64 13.73 20.34 3.98
C ALA A 64 13.94 21.37 5.11
N ILE A 65 15.17 21.86 5.28
CA ILE A 65 15.48 22.92 6.25
C ILE A 65 14.80 24.23 5.84
N GLU A 66 14.80 24.58 4.56
CA GLU A 66 14.14 25.78 4.06
C GLU A 66 12.61 25.72 4.22
N ALA A 67 12.01 24.57 3.93
CA ALA A 67 10.60 24.31 4.21
C ALA A 67 10.24 24.48 5.70
N SER A 68 11.18 24.21 6.61
CA SER A 68 10.93 24.43 8.05
C SER A 68 10.95 25.90 8.47
N LYS A 69 11.71 26.75 7.76
CA LYS A 69 11.86 28.18 8.07
C LYS A 69 10.66 29.01 7.60
N SER A 70 10.02 28.59 6.51
CA SER A 70 8.80 29.22 5.99
C SER A 70 7.54 28.90 6.81
N GLY A 71 7.61 27.90 7.69
CA GLY A 71 6.53 27.51 8.61
C GLY A 71 6.72 27.96 10.07
N SER A 72 7.72 28.81 10.37
CA SER A 72 8.00 29.23 11.74
C SER A 72 7.53 30.66 12.02
N SER A 73 6.28 30.82 12.45
CA SER A 73 5.84 31.93 13.33
C SER A 73 4.56 31.50 14.06
N GLU A 74 4.73 31.30 15.38
CA GLU A 74 3.70 31.32 16.43
C GLU A 74 2.66 30.19 16.50
N GLU A 75 2.62 29.55 17.68
CA GLU A 75 1.69 28.50 18.15
C GLU A 75 1.56 27.22 17.31
N ARG A 76 1.97 26.09 17.92
CA ARG A 76 1.49 24.74 17.56
C ARG A 76 -0.01 24.64 17.87
N ALA A 77 -0.83 25.32 17.08
CA ALA A 77 -2.26 25.13 16.98
C ALA A 77 -2.56 24.13 15.87
N VAL A 78 -3.61 23.34 16.11
CA VAL A 78 -4.13 22.26 15.27
C VAL A 78 -4.13 22.62 13.78
N ALA A 79 -3.65 21.67 12.97
CA ALA A 79 -3.65 21.72 11.52
C ALA A 79 -4.90 22.40 10.96
N THR A 80 -4.73 23.60 10.43
CA THR A 80 -5.65 24.15 9.44
C THR A 80 -5.22 23.64 8.07
N ASP A 81 -6.24 23.43 7.23
CA ASP A 81 -6.29 22.68 5.97
C ASP A 81 -5.28 23.17 4.90
N ASP A 82 -3.98 22.97 5.14
CA ASP A 82 -2.96 23.18 4.13
C ASP A 82 -2.96 21.94 3.22
N LYS A 83 -3.73 22.04 2.14
CA LYS A 83 -3.97 20.92 1.22
C LYS A 83 -2.62 20.34 0.79
N PRO A 84 -2.37 19.03 1.01
CA PRO A 84 -1.15 18.41 0.54
C PRO A 84 -0.99 18.70 -0.95
N LYS A 85 0.18 19.22 -1.34
CA LYS A 85 0.52 19.54 -2.74
C LYS A 85 0.18 18.32 -3.59
N LYS A 86 -0.87 18.42 -4.42
CA LYS A 86 -1.39 17.29 -5.20
C LYS A 86 -0.23 16.73 -6.04
N LEU A 87 0.09 15.45 -5.82
CA LEU A 87 1.09 14.76 -6.61
C LEU A 87 0.71 14.88 -8.09
N PRO A 88 1.70 15.01 -9.00
CA PRO A 88 1.42 14.92 -10.43
C PRO A 88 0.68 13.61 -10.70
N LEU A 89 -0.38 13.65 -11.51
CA LEU A 89 -1.25 12.50 -11.76
C LEU A 89 -0.45 11.25 -12.19
N LYS A 90 0.61 11.43 -13.00
CA LYS A 90 1.52 10.34 -13.38
C LYS A 90 2.22 9.70 -12.17
N THR A 91 2.71 10.50 -11.23
CA THR A 91 3.38 10.04 -10.02
C THR A 91 2.40 9.31 -9.11
N GLU A 92 1.19 9.84 -8.98
CA GLU A 92 0.12 9.21 -8.20
C GLU A 92 -0.28 7.84 -8.78
N LEU A 93 -0.54 7.75 -10.09
CA LEU A 93 -0.85 6.47 -10.75
C LEU A 93 0.28 5.46 -10.58
N LYS A 94 1.54 5.91 -10.74
CA LYS A 94 2.71 5.06 -10.54
C LYS A 94 2.76 4.55 -9.10
N GLN A 95 2.61 5.43 -8.11
CA GLN A 95 2.61 5.04 -6.69
C GLN A 95 1.46 4.10 -6.37
N ALA A 96 0.27 4.32 -6.93
CA ALA A 96 -0.89 3.47 -6.68
C ALA A 96 -0.71 2.05 -7.25
N LEU A 97 -0.17 1.96 -8.47
CA LEU A 97 0.18 0.68 -9.07
C LEU A 97 1.29 -0.02 -8.28
N LEU A 98 2.38 0.68 -7.96
CA LEU A 98 3.50 0.11 -7.20
C LEU A 98 3.09 -0.33 -5.80
N SER A 99 2.15 0.38 -5.17
CA SER A 99 1.56 -0.03 -3.89
C SER A 99 0.82 -1.36 -4.05
N GLY A 100 -0.08 -1.48 -5.02
CA GLY A 100 -0.79 -2.73 -5.31
C GLY A 100 0.15 -3.91 -5.55
N ILE A 101 1.21 -3.70 -6.34
CA ILE A 101 2.24 -4.71 -6.58
C ILE A 101 2.97 -5.07 -5.28
N SER A 102 3.41 -4.08 -4.51
CA SER A 102 4.15 -4.30 -3.25
C SER A 102 3.37 -5.16 -2.26
N TYR A 103 2.05 -4.93 -2.14
CA TYR A 103 1.18 -5.74 -1.27
C TYR A 103 0.82 -7.11 -1.87
N ALA A 104 0.95 -7.31 -3.17
CA ALA A 104 0.81 -8.62 -3.80
C ALA A 104 2.06 -9.51 -3.62
N VAL A 105 3.26 -8.94 -3.44
CA VAL A 105 4.50 -9.72 -3.32
C VAL A 105 4.46 -10.75 -2.18
N PRO A 106 4.07 -10.41 -0.93
CA PRO A 106 4.00 -11.40 0.15
C PRO A 106 3.05 -12.56 -0.16
N LEU A 107 1.95 -12.29 -0.86
CA LEU A 107 0.99 -13.30 -1.28
C LEU A 107 1.59 -14.25 -2.32
N ILE A 108 2.30 -13.70 -3.30
CA ILE A 108 2.97 -14.48 -4.36
C ILE A 108 4.02 -15.40 -3.74
N VAL A 109 4.84 -14.87 -2.84
CA VAL A 109 5.87 -15.65 -2.14
C VAL A 109 5.23 -16.77 -1.31
N ALA A 110 4.19 -16.47 -0.54
CA ALA A 110 3.49 -17.46 0.28
C ALA A 110 2.83 -18.55 -0.59
N GLY A 111 2.07 -18.16 -1.63
CA GLY A 111 1.40 -19.09 -2.53
C GLY A 111 2.36 -19.99 -3.30
N GLY A 112 3.43 -19.41 -3.85
CA GLY A 112 4.47 -20.15 -4.55
C GLY A 112 5.21 -21.12 -3.65
N THR A 113 5.55 -20.69 -2.43
CA THR A 113 6.24 -21.56 -1.46
C THR A 113 5.35 -22.74 -1.03
N VAL A 114 4.08 -22.50 -0.70
CA VAL A 114 3.14 -23.56 -0.34
C VAL A 114 2.95 -24.55 -1.49
N LEU A 115 2.79 -24.05 -2.71
CA LEU A 115 2.64 -24.91 -3.89
C LEU A 115 3.91 -25.72 -4.17
N ALA A 116 5.08 -25.10 -4.08
CA ALA A 116 6.37 -25.76 -4.27
C ALA A 116 6.59 -26.88 -3.24
N VAL A 117 6.30 -26.62 -1.96
CA VAL A 117 6.39 -27.64 -0.91
C VAL A 117 5.42 -28.80 -1.19
N ALA A 118 4.18 -28.52 -1.59
CA ALA A 118 3.21 -29.57 -1.93
C ALA A 118 3.70 -30.46 -3.09
N VAL A 119 4.29 -29.85 -4.13
CA VAL A 119 4.86 -30.58 -5.27
C VAL A 119 6.06 -31.43 -4.83
N LEU A 120 6.99 -30.86 -4.05
CA LEU A 120 8.18 -31.56 -3.59
C LEU A 120 7.83 -32.74 -2.67
N LEU A 121 6.88 -32.57 -1.74
CA LEU A 121 6.40 -33.66 -0.89
C LEU A 121 5.77 -34.78 -1.71
N ALA A 122 4.97 -34.42 -2.71
CA ALA A 122 4.39 -35.39 -3.61
C ALA A 122 5.48 -36.23 -4.29
N GLN A 123 6.51 -35.57 -4.83
CA GLN A 123 7.62 -36.22 -5.54
C GLN A 123 8.53 -37.09 -4.65
N ILE A 124 8.90 -36.61 -3.46
CA ILE A 124 9.86 -37.30 -2.58
C ILE A 124 9.27 -38.57 -1.95
N PHE A 125 7.98 -38.52 -1.60
CA PHE A 125 7.29 -39.60 -0.88
C PHE A 125 6.36 -40.44 -1.77
N ASP A 126 6.40 -40.22 -3.09
CA ASP A 126 5.54 -40.86 -4.08
C ASP A 126 4.02 -40.71 -3.80
N LEU A 127 3.61 -39.52 -3.36
CA LEU A 127 2.22 -39.21 -2.98
C LEU A 127 1.41 -38.60 -4.14
N GLN A 128 1.67 -39.01 -5.39
CA GLN A 128 1.03 -38.38 -6.56
C GLN A 128 -0.49 -38.58 -6.59
N GLU A 129 -0.95 -39.76 -6.20
CA GLU A 129 -2.39 -40.04 -6.08
C GLU A 129 -3.03 -39.12 -5.04
N LEU A 130 -2.40 -38.94 -3.88
CA LEU A 130 -2.87 -38.02 -2.85
C LEU A 130 -2.87 -36.58 -3.35
N TYR A 131 -1.82 -36.12 -4.03
CA TYR A 131 -1.72 -34.77 -4.60
C TYR A 131 -2.82 -34.48 -5.63
N ALA A 132 -3.23 -35.50 -6.39
CA ALA A 132 -4.27 -35.39 -7.41
C ALA A 132 -5.70 -35.55 -6.85
N THR A 133 -5.88 -36.33 -5.79
CA THR A 133 -7.19 -36.68 -5.23
C THR A 133 -7.87 -35.47 -4.59
N ASP A 134 -9.00 -35.05 -5.16
CA ASP A 134 -9.84 -33.98 -4.64
C ASP A 134 -10.26 -34.27 -3.18
N GLY A 135 -10.07 -33.29 -2.29
CA GLY A 135 -10.39 -33.42 -0.86
C GLY A 135 -9.29 -34.04 0.01
N SER A 136 -8.18 -34.50 -0.58
CA SER A 136 -7.02 -34.91 0.22
C SER A 136 -6.31 -33.71 0.86
N TRP A 137 -5.57 -33.93 1.96
CA TRP A 137 -4.81 -32.86 2.60
C TRP A 137 -3.76 -32.25 1.64
N LEU A 138 -3.06 -33.07 0.86
CA LEU A 138 -2.01 -32.62 -0.05
C LEU A 138 -2.60 -31.83 -1.24
N TRP A 139 -3.77 -32.25 -1.71
CA TRP A 139 -4.56 -31.50 -2.69
C TRP A 139 -5.03 -30.15 -2.15
N MET A 140 -5.43 -30.08 -0.87
CA MET A 140 -5.82 -28.81 -0.24
C MET A 140 -4.65 -27.82 -0.21
N TYR A 141 -3.43 -28.26 0.11
CA TYR A 141 -2.24 -27.40 0.05
C TYR A 141 -1.93 -26.94 -1.39
N ARG A 142 -2.06 -27.82 -2.38
CA ARG A 142 -1.95 -27.45 -3.80
C ARG A 142 -2.98 -26.39 -4.19
N LYS A 143 -4.25 -26.61 -3.85
CA LYS A 143 -5.35 -25.67 -4.12
C LYS A 143 -5.16 -24.34 -3.40
N LEU A 144 -4.68 -24.36 -2.16
CA LEU A 144 -4.36 -23.16 -1.41
C LEU A 144 -3.25 -22.37 -2.08
N GLY A 145 -2.10 -22.99 -2.36
CA GLY A 145 -0.97 -22.34 -3.03
C GLY A 145 -1.36 -21.77 -4.41
N GLY A 146 -2.03 -22.58 -5.24
CA GLY A 146 -2.54 -22.15 -6.53
C GLY A 146 -3.63 -21.06 -6.44
N GLY A 147 -4.50 -21.13 -5.43
CA GLY A 147 -5.55 -20.13 -5.19
C GLY A 147 -5.01 -18.78 -4.71
N LEU A 148 -3.96 -18.77 -3.88
CA LEU A 148 -3.28 -17.54 -3.47
C LEU A 148 -2.67 -16.83 -4.70
N LEU A 149 -2.08 -17.60 -5.63
CA LEU A 149 -1.47 -17.07 -6.86
C LEU A 149 -2.49 -16.66 -7.92
N GLY A 150 -3.47 -17.51 -8.21
CA GLY A 150 -4.40 -17.31 -9.33
C GLY A 150 -5.65 -16.52 -8.95
N THR A 151 -6.24 -16.81 -7.79
CA THR A 151 -7.55 -16.26 -7.41
C THR A 151 -7.41 -14.96 -6.62
N LEU A 152 -6.48 -14.88 -5.67
CA LEU A 152 -6.40 -13.75 -4.74
C LEU A 152 -5.42 -12.65 -5.17
N MET A 153 -4.47 -12.94 -6.05
CA MET A 153 -3.48 -11.94 -6.47
C MET A 153 -4.10 -10.69 -7.10
N VAL A 154 -5.03 -10.86 -8.05
CA VAL A 154 -5.68 -9.72 -8.73
C VAL A 154 -6.59 -8.92 -7.78
N PRO A 155 -7.46 -9.54 -6.94
CA PRO A 155 -8.21 -8.85 -5.89
C PRO A 155 -7.34 -8.08 -4.90
N VAL A 156 -6.25 -8.67 -4.40
CA VAL A 156 -5.33 -8.01 -3.47
C VAL A 156 -4.66 -6.82 -4.11
N LEU A 157 -4.15 -6.97 -5.34
CA LEU A 157 -3.54 -5.87 -6.08
C LEU A 157 -4.53 -4.72 -6.27
N ALA A 158 -5.75 -5.01 -6.74
CA ALA A 158 -6.78 -4.01 -6.97
C ALA A 158 -7.18 -3.28 -5.67
N ALA A 159 -7.33 -4.03 -4.57
CA ALA A 159 -7.64 -3.49 -3.26
C ALA A 159 -6.56 -2.54 -2.75
N TYR A 160 -5.28 -2.91 -2.86
CA TYR A 160 -4.20 -2.07 -2.36
C TYR A 160 -3.83 -0.91 -3.29
N THR A 161 -4.10 -1.03 -4.59
CA THR A 161 -4.11 0.11 -5.50
C THR A 161 -5.22 1.10 -5.11
N ALA A 162 -6.44 0.64 -4.84
CA ALA A 162 -7.52 1.52 -4.38
C ALA A 162 -7.21 2.16 -3.01
N TYR A 163 -6.70 1.37 -2.07
CA TYR A 163 -6.27 1.81 -0.73
C TYR A 163 -5.25 2.94 -0.80
N SER A 164 -4.27 2.87 -1.71
CA SER A 164 -3.26 3.92 -1.85
C SER A 164 -3.83 5.29 -2.27
N LEU A 165 -5.04 5.32 -2.83
CA LEU A 165 -5.71 6.55 -3.30
C LEU A 165 -6.71 7.12 -2.29
N ALA A 166 -7.35 6.27 -1.47
CA ALA A 166 -8.46 6.66 -0.61
C ALA A 166 -8.51 5.92 0.74
N ASP A 167 -7.38 5.37 1.19
CA ASP A 167 -7.19 4.68 2.47
C ASP A 167 -8.13 3.46 2.68
N LYS A 168 -8.38 3.12 3.95
CA LYS A 168 -9.18 1.97 4.36
C LYS A 168 -10.57 1.87 3.70
N PRO A 169 -11.34 2.96 3.50
CA PRO A 169 -12.64 2.91 2.82
C PRO A 169 -12.58 2.33 1.41
N ALA A 170 -11.45 2.43 0.72
CA ALA A 170 -11.29 1.97 -0.66
C ALA A 170 -10.97 0.47 -0.80
N LEU A 171 -10.60 -0.20 0.29
CA LEU A 171 -10.22 -1.62 0.25
C LEU A 171 -11.37 -2.51 -0.25
N GLY A 172 -12.57 -2.36 0.31
CA GLY A 172 -13.73 -3.17 -0.06
C GLY A 172 -14.08 -3.05 -1.55
N PRO A 173 -14.31 -1.82 -2.06
CA PRO A 173 -14.55 -1.59 -3.49
C PRO A 173 -13.42 -2.07 -4.39
N GLY A 174 -12.16 -1.88 -3.99
CA GLY A 174 -11.01 -2.37 -4.76
C GLY A 174 -10.94 -3.90 -4.82
N PHE A 175 -11.22 -4.59 -3.72
CA PHE A 175 -11.36 -6.06 -3.71
C PHE A 175 -12.46 -6.52 -4.66
N ALA A 176 -13.64 -5.90 -4.59
CA ALA A 176 -14.76 -6.22 -5.47
C ALA A 176 -14.39 -6.00 -6.96
N ALA A 177 -13.67 -4.92 -7.27
CA ALA A 177 -13.19 -4.64 -8.61
C ALA A 177 -12.22 -5.70 -9.12
N GLY A 178 -11.30 -6.19 -8.28
CA GLY A 178 -10.39 -7.26 -8.68
C GLY A 178 -11.06 -8.64 -8.79
N ILE A 179 -12.09 -8.93 -7.98
CA ILE A 179 -12.92 -10.13 -8.17
C ILE A 179 -13.67 -10.02 -9.51
N ALA A 180 -14.28 -8.87 -9.80
CA ALA A 180 -14.95 -8.63 -11.08
C ALA A 180 -13.97 -8.79 -12.26
N ALA A 181 -12.74 -8.30 -12.12
CA ALA A 181 -11.70 -8.45 -13.15
C ALA A 181 -11.38 -9.92 -13.46
N ASN A 182 -11.36 -10.78 -12.43
CA ASN A 182 -11.22 -12.23 -12.60
C ASN A 182 -12.45 -12.85 -13.27
N LEU A 183 -13.66 -12.48 -12.84
CA LEU A 183 -14.92 -13.01 -13.39
C LEU A 183 -15.08 -12.72 -14.89
N ILE A 184 -14.66 -11.54 -15.34
CA ILE A 184 -14.73 -11.14 -16.76
C ILE A 184 -13.50 -11.59 -17.58
N GLY A 185 -12.54 -12.29 -16.96
CA GLY A 185 -11.33 -12.79 -17.63
C GLY A 185 -10.29 -11.71 -17.99
N SER A 186 -10.44 -10.49 -17.50
CA SER A 186 -9.50 -9.38 -17.74
C SER A 186 -8.20 -9.47 -16.92
N GLY A 187 -8.22 -10.27 -15.85
CA GLY A 187 -7.05 -10.58 -15.02
C GLY A 187 -6.35 -9.34 -14.46
N PHE A 188 -5.01 -9.34 -14.50
CA PHE A 188 -4.17 -8.27 -13.93
C PHE A 188 -4.54 -6.88 -14.45
N LEU A 189 -4.73 -6.72 -15.76
CA LEU A 189 -4.98 -5.41 -16.37
C LEU A 189 -6.32 -4.84 -15.90
N GLY A 190 -7.37 -5.67 -15.87
CA GLY A 190 -8.67 -5.25 -15.32
C GLY A 190 -8.62 -4.99 -13.83
N GLY A 191 -7.80 -5.72 -13.07
CA GLY A 191 -7.59 -5.46 -11.64
C GLY A 191 -6.92 -4.10 -11.39
N VAL A 192 -5.90 -3.75 -12.19
CA VAL A 192 -5.25 -2.43 -12.11
C VAL A 192 -6.25 -1.32 -12.42
N VAL A 193 -6.94 -1.41 -13.56
CA VAL A 193 -7.91 -0.39 -14.00
C VAL A 193 -9.05 -0.28 -13.00
N GLY A 194 -9.62 -1.42 -12.58
CA GLY A 194 -10.70 -1.48 -11.60
C GLY A 194 -10.28 -0.94 -10.23
N GLY A 195 -9.08 -1.25 -9.76
CA GLY A 195 -8.52 -0.72 -8.51
C GLY A 195 -8.34 0.80 -8.56
N LEU A 196 -7.84 1.34 -9.67
CA LEU A 196 -7.72 2.80 -9.86
C LEU A 196 -9.10 3.47 -9.88
N ILE A 197 -10.06 2.92 -10.62
CA ILE A 197 -11.44 3.45 -10.67
C ILE A 197 -12.06 3.43 -9.26
N ALA A 198 -11.97 2.30 -8.56
CA ALA A 198 -12.49 2.16 -7.20
C ALA A 198 -11.84 3.18 -6.24
N GLY A 199 -10.52 3.36 -6.31
CA GLY A 199 -9.80 4.32 -5.50
C GLY A 199 -10.20 5.77 -5.78
N TYR A 200 -10.29 6.17 -7.05
CA TYR A 200 -10.71 7.52 -7.42
C TYR A 200 -12.17 7.81 -7.05
N VAL A 201 -13.06 6.84 -7.24
CA VAL A 201 -14.47 6.95 -6.82
C VAL A 201 -14.56 7.10 -5.31
N MET A 202 -13.84 6.28 -4.53
CA MET A 202 -13.88 6.37 -3.08
C MET A 202 -13.25 7.65 -2.54
N ARG A 203 -12.22 8.18 -3.20
CA ARG A 203 -11.67 9.50 -2.88
C ARG A 203 -12.72 10.58 -3.11
N TRP A 204 -13.40 10.54 -4.25
CA TRP A 204 -14.48 11.47 -4.55
C TRP A 204 -15.60 11.40 -3.50
N VAL A 205 -15.99 10.20 -3.06
CA VAL A 205 -16.96 10.01 -1.99
C VAL A 205 -16.46 10.64 -0.68
N LYS A 206 -15.22 10.38 -0.27
CA LYS A 206 -14.62 10.94 0.95
C LYS A 206 -14.58 12.47 0.96
N GLU A 207 -14.34 13.09 -0.20
CA GLU A 207 -14.25 14.54 -0.35
C GLU A 207 -15.62 15.24 -0.45
N ASN A 208 -16.61 14.58 -1.09
CA ASN A 208 -17.89 15.22 -1.43
C ASN A 208 -19.06 14.77 -0.56
N VAL A 209 -18.96 13.59 0.08
CA VAL A 209 -20.01 13.06 0.96
C VAL A 209 -19.60 13.31 2.41
N ARG A 210 -20.16 14.36 3.02
CA ARG A 210 -20.05 14.57 4.47
C ARG A 210 -20.83 13.48 5.18
N LEU A 211 -20.14 12.46 5.67
CA LEU A 211 -20.73 11.53 6.64
C LEU A 211 -21.04 12.32 7.91
N SER A 212 -22.30 12.75 8.07
CA SER A 212 -22.77 13.33 9.33
C SER A 212 -22.60 12.29 10.43
N LEU A 213 -21.66 12.55 11.33
CA LEU A 213 -21.24 11.72 12.45
C LEU A 213 -22.31 11.66 13.57
N HIS A 214 -23.60 11.49 13.21
CA HIS A 214 -24.73 11.55 14.15
C HIS A 214 -25.61 10.28 14.19
N SER A 215 -25.18 9.13 13.67
CA SER A 215 -26.02 7.91 13.72
C SER A 215 -25.33 6.61 14.09
N MET A 216 -24.09 6.63 14.60
CA MET A 216 -23.43 5.44 15.17
C MET A 216 -23.47 5.45 16.70
N ALA A 217 -24.67 5.66 17.25
CA ALA A 217 -24.99 5.37 18.64
C ALA A 217 -26.20 4.43 18.67
N PHE A 218 -25.99 3.17 18.29
CA PHE A 218 -26.80 2.01 18.67
C PHE A 218 -25.90 0.77 18.68
#